data_AF-A0A1M6VMM0-F1
#
_entry.id   AF-A0A1M6VMM0-F1
#
_cell.length_a   1.000
_cell.length_b   1.000
_cell.length_c   1.000
_cell.angle_alpha   90.00
_cell.angle_beta   90.00
_cell.angle_gamma   90.00
#
_symmetry.space_group_name_H-M   'P 1'
#
loop_
_entity.id
_entity.type
_entity.pdbx_description
1 polymer ?
#
loop_
_entity_poly.entity_id
_entity_poly.type
_entity_poly.pdbx_seq_one_letter_code
_entity_poly.pdbx_strand_id
1 'polypeptide(L)'
;MEIKTEKMRTPREPAVPQMGICDKCKTEALLKKFRFKETSISDGAASFGTVVKRLCENCAPKSKAQKEADVPSMSSKEIRNLMRSVKKSLR
;
A
#
# COMPACT_ATOMS: atom_id res chain seq x y z
N MET A 1 15.85 41.16 -0.48
CA MET A 1 14.47 40.73 -0.19
C MET A 1 14.30 39.34 -0.78
N GLU A 2 14.32 38.30 0.06
CA GLU A 2 14.20 36.91 -0.38
C GLU A 2 12.73 36.51 -0.43
N ILE A 3 12.22 36.20 -1.63
CA ILE A 3 10.82 35.79 -1.82
C ILE A 3 10.73 34.30 -1.51
N LYS A 4 10.34 33.98 -0.27
CA LYS A 4 9.97 32.61 0.14
C LYS A 4 8.59 32.30 -0.45
N THR A 5 8.54 31.58 -1.57
CA THR A 5 7.27 31.09 -2.12
C THR A 5 6.81 29.87 -1.34
N GLU A 6 5.98 30.09 -0.32
CA GLU A 6 5.25 29.00 0.35
C GLU A 6 4.20 28.44 -0.62
N LYS A 7 4.43 27.21 -1.10
CA LYS A 7 3.47 26.50 -1.96
C LYS A 7 2.26 26.09 -1.11
N MET A 8 1.20 26.90 -1.14
CA MET A 8 -0.12 26.53 -0.62
C MET A 8 -0.57 25.20 -1.24
N ARG A 9 -0.70 24.16 -0.41
CA ARG A 9 -1.31 22.89 -0.81
C ARG A 9 -2.82 23.07 -0.75
N THR A 10 -3.47 23.20 -1.91
CA THR A 10 -4.92 23.24 -1.97
C THR A 10 -5.52 21.93 -1.44
N PRO A 11 -6.67 21.98 -0.74
CA PRO A 11 -7.37 20.78 -0.29
C PRO A 11 -7.77 19.95 -1.52
N ARG A 12 -7.34 18.69 -1.59
CA ARG A 12 -7.84 17.76 -2.62
C ARG A 12 -9.28 17.42 -2.28
N GLU A 13 -10.22 17.82 -3.14
CA GLU A 13 -11.59 17.34 -3.08
C GLU A 13 -11.61 15.81 -3.16
N PRO A 14 -12.41 15.12 -2.31
CA PRO A 14 -12.51 13.67 -2.34
C PRO A 14 -13.10 13.24 -3.68
N ALA A 15 -12.37 12.39 -4.42
CA ALA A 15 -12.83 11.88 -5.70
C ALA A 15 -14.17 11.15 -5.53
N VAL A 16 -15.21 11.64 -6.20
CA VAL A 16 -16.54 11.00 -6.22
C VAL A 16 -16.37 9.55 -6.69
N PRO A 17 -16.82 8.55 -5.91
CA PRO A 17 -16.70 7.15 -6.29
C PRO A 17 -17.50 6.90 -7.57
N GLN A 18 -16.82 6.42 -8.61
CA GLN A 18 -17.46 6.09 -9.88
C GLN A 18 -17.83 4.61 -9.87
N MET A 19 -19.07 4.29 -10.25
CA MET A 19 -19.47 2.92 -10.56
C MET A 19 -18.67 2.42 -11.76
N GLY A 20 -18.14 1.20 -11.69
CA GLY A 20 -17.43 0.58 -12.80
C GLY A 20 -16.92 -0.82 -12.47
N ILE A 21 -16.16 -1.39 -13.41
CA ILE A 21 -15.57 -2.73 -13.27
C ILE A 21 -14.22 -2.64 -12.56
N CYS A 22 -14.04 -3.40 -11.47
CA CYS A 22 -12.78 -3.44 -10.73
C CYS A 22 -11.67 -4.15 -11.54
N ASP A 23 -10.48 -3.54 -11.62
CA ASP A 23 -9.35 -4.10 -12.39
C ASP A 23 -8.83 -5.45 -11.84
N LYS A 24 -9.14 -5.78 -10.57
CA LYS A 24 -8.71 -7.04 -9.94
C LYS A 24 -9.77 -8.13 -10.03
N CYS A 25 -10.97 -7.89 -9.50
CA CYS A 25 -12.02 -8.90 -9.41
C CYS A 25 -12.98 -8.90 -10.60
N LYS A 26 -12.87 -7.93 -11.52
CA LYS A 26 -13.71 -7.80 -12.73
C LYS A 26 -15.21 -7.74 -12.47
N THR A 27 -15.61 -7.40 -11.24
CA THR A 27 -17.02 -7.19 -10.87
C THR A 27 -17.35 -5.71 -10.90
N GLU A 28 -18.61 -5.39 -11.18
CA GLU A 28 -19.15 -4.04 -11.08
C GLU A 28 -19.28 -3.64 -9.61
N ALA A 29 -18.66 -2.52 -9.23
CA ALA A 29 -18.68 -1.99 -7.88
C ALA A 29 -18.42 -0.48 -7.86
N LEU A 30 -18.56 0.13 -6.69
CA LEU A 30 -18.03 1.47 -6.43
C LEU A 30 -16.50 1.42 -6.42
N LEU A 31 -15.87 2.11 -7.37
CA LEU A 31 -14.42 2.10 -7.53
C LEU A 31 -13.78 3.37 -6.99
N LYS A 32 -12.62 3.19 -6.36
CA LYS A 32 -11.71 4.27 -5.99
C LYS A 32 -10.44 4.17 -6.85
N LYS A 33 -9.86 5.33 -7.18
CA LYS A 33 -8.62 5.41 -7.96
C LYS A 33 -7.42 5.26 -7.02
N PHE A 34 -6.59 4.25 -7.26
CA PHE A 34 -5.37 4.00 -6.50
C PHE A 34 -4.15 4.13 -7.40
N ARG A 35 -3.08 4.73 -6.89
CA ARG A 35 -1.80 4.87 -7.58
C ARG A 35 -0.83 3.80 -7.09
N PHE A 36 -0.30 3.01 -8.00
CA PHE A 36 0.72 2.01 -7.74
C PHE A 36 2.02 2.47 -8.37
N LYS A 37 3.12 2.28 -7.64
CA LYS A 37 4.47 2.40 -8.23
C LYS A 37 4.74 1.09 -8.94
N GLU A 38 5.11 1.18 -10.21
CA GLU A 38 5.50 0.03 -11.01
C GLU A 38 6.98 0.17 -11.35
N THR A 39 7.71 -0.92 -11.14
CA THR A 39 9.12 -1.03 -11.49
C THR A 39 9.28 -2.25 -12.36
N SER A 40 9.59 -2.04 -13.64
CA SER A 40 9.86 -3.13 -14.58
C SER A 40 11.33 -3.09 -14.97
N ILE A 41 11.94 -4.27 -15.08
CA ILE A 41 13.30 -4.42 -15.58
C ILE A 41 13.18 -5.26 -16.85
N SER A 42 13.53 -4.67 -17.98
CA SER A 42 13.55 -5.35 -19.28
C SER A 42 14.75 -4.83 -20.08
N ASP A 43 15.38 -5.72 -20.86
CA ASP A 43 16.50 -5.40 -21.75
C ASP A 43 17.66 -4.63 -21.07
N GLY A 44 17.95 -4.96 -19.81
CA GLY A 44 19.04 -4.33 -19.05
C GLY A 44 18.74 -2.91 -18.53
N ALA A 45 17.53 -2.39 -18.73
CA ALA A 45 17.09 -1.10 -18.23
C ALA A 45 16.00 -1.23 -17.16
N ALA A 46 16.08 -0.40 -16.12
CA ALA A 46 15.04 -0.27 -15.10
C ALA A 46 14.11 0.89 -15.44
N SER A 47 12.81 0.60 -15.59
CA SER A 47 11.74 1.56 -15.82
C SER A 47 10.94 1.78 -14.55
N PHE A 48 10.73 3.05 -14.19
CA PHE A 48 9.95 3.47 -13.02
C PHE A 48 8.71 4.23 -13.47
N GLY A 49 7.53 3.69 -13.19
CA GLY A 49 6.26 4.26 -13.58
C GLY A 49 5.28 4.38 -12.41
N THR A 50 4.22 5.15 -12.62
CA THR A 50 3.05 5.13 -11.73
C THR A 50 1.82 4.76 -12.53
N VAL A 51 1.15 3.66 -12.15
CA VAL A 51 -0.08 3.20 -12.78
C VAL A 51 -1.26 3.49 -11.87
N VAL A 52 -2.34 4.01 -12.47
CA VAL A 52 -3.61 4.24 -11.80
C VAL A 52 -4.51 3.03 -12.03
N LYS A 53 -4.88 2.32 -10.97
CA LYS A 53 -5.86 1.22 -11.02
C LYS A 53 -7.15 1.63 -10.32
N ARG A 54 -8.29 1.19 -10.85
CA ARG A 54 -9.62 1.39 -10.27
C ARG A 54 -10.02 0.12 -9.53
N LEU A 55 -10.07 0.19 -8.21
CA LEU A 55 -10.31 -0.98 -7.36
C LEU A 55 -11.55 -0.77 -6.50
N CYS A 56 -12.30 -1.85 -6.27
CA CYS A 56 -13.37 -1.90 -5.29
C CYS A 56 -12.80 -1.86 -3.86
N GLU A 57 -13.65 -1.60 -2.87
CA GLU A 57 -13.24 -1.47 -1.47
C GLU A 57 -12.56 -2.73 -0.92
N ASN A 58 -12.99 -3.91 -1.36
CA ASN A 58 -12.39 -5.20 -0.98
C ASN A 58 -11.00 -5.41 -1.59
N CYS A 59 -10.79 -4.88 -2.80
CA CYS A 59 -9.53 -5.01 -3.55
C CYS A 59 -8.52 -3.89 -3.26
N ALA A 60 -8.98 -2.85 -2.55
CA ALA A 60 -8.19 -1.69 -2.19
C ALA A 60 -6.95 -2.11 -1.38
N PRO A 61 -5.78 -1.51 -1.64
CA PRO A 61 -4.60 -1.78 -0.83
C PRO A 61 -4.85 -1.30 0.61
N LYS A 62 -4.87 -2.24 1.57
CA LYS A 62 -4.93 -1.93 3.00
C LYS A 62 -3.79 -0.97 3.36
N SER A 63 -4.11 0.08 4.11
CA SER A 63 -3.09 1.01 4.62
C SER A 63 -2.12 0.29 5.55
N LYS A 64 -0.89 0.81 5.71
CA LYS A 64 0.10 0.19 6.61
C LYS A 64 -0.45 0.03 8.04
N ALA A 65 -1.18 1.04 8.53
CA ALA A 65 -1.86 0.98 9.82
C ALA A 65 -2.90 -0.15 9.92
N GLN A 66 -3.66 -0.41 8.84
CA GLN A 66 -4.60 -1.53 8.81
C GLN A 66 -3.89 -2.89 8.71
N LYS A 67 -2.73 -2.96 8.05
CA LYS A 67 -1.92 -4.19 8.01
C LYS A 67 -1.31 -4.51 9.37
N GLU A 68 -0.83 -3.51 10.09
CA GLU A 68 -0.27 -3.68 11.44
C GLU A 68 -1.34 -4.11 12.45
N ALA A 69 -2.59 -3.64 12.30
CA ALA A 69 -3.72 -4.10 13.12
C ALA A 69 -4.14 -5.56 12.85
N ASP A 70 -3.83 -6.10 11.67
CA ASP A 70 -4.11 -7.49 11.26
C ASP A 70 -3.00 -8.47 11.72
N VAL A 71 -1.87 -7.96 12.22
CA VAL A 71 -0.81 -8.82 12.77
C VAL A 71 -1.25 -9.29 14.16
N PRO A 72 -1.38 -10.60 14.41
CA PRO A 72 -1.62 -11.10 15.75
C PRO A 72 -0.49 -10.62 16.66
N SER A 73 -0.84 -9.85 17.70
CA SER A 73 0.14 -9.41 18.68
C SER A 73 0.64 -10.63 19.45
N MET A 74 1.84 -11.12 19.13
CA MET A 74 2.44 -12.24 19.84
C MET A 74 2.70 -11.84 21.29
N SER A 75 2.39 -12.73 22.23
CA SER A 75 2.68 -12.51 23.64
C SER A 75 4.20 -12.50 23.89
N SER A 76 4.65 -11.80 24.93
CA SER A 76 6.07 -11.73 25.30
C SER A 76 6.72 -13.08 25.64
N LYS A 77 5.90 -14.10 25.93
CA LYS A 77 6.35 -15.49 26.15
C LYS A 77 6.65 -16.19 24.82
N GLU A 78 5.79 -16.02 23.82
CA GLU A 78 5.98 -16.62 22.49
C GLU A 78 7.19 -16.03 21.78
N ILE A 79 7.41 -14.71 21.89
CA ILE A 79 8.60 -14.03 21.35
C ILE A 79 9.88 -14.62 21.98
N ARG A 80 9.90 -14.82 23.30
CA ARG A 80 11.06 -15.40 24.00
C ARG A 80 11.34 -16.84 23.59
N ASN A 81 10.29 -17.64 23.39
CA ASN A 81 10.43 -19.02 22.94
C ASN A 81 10.94 -19.10 21.50
N LEU A 82 10.46 -18.22 20.62
CA LEU A 82 10.95 -18.08 19.24
C LEU A 82 12.44 -17.70 19.21
N MET A 83 12.85 -16.72 20.01
CA MET A 83 14.26 -16.31 20.09
C MET A 83 15.15 -17.43 20.64
N ARG A 84 14.63 -18.23 21.58
CA ARG A 84 15.35 -19.41 22.10
C ARG A 84 15.47 -20.52 21.05
N SER A 85 14.44 -20.78 20.24
CA SER A 85 14.51 -21.83 19.20
C SER A 85 15.49 -21.46 18.10
N VAL A 86 15.48 -20.20 17.64
CA VAL A 86 16.44 -19.68 16.64
C VAL A 86 17.87 -19.77 17.18
N LYS A 87 18.11 -19.39 18.44
CA LYS A 87 19.43 -19.54 19.07
C LYS A 87 19.89 -21.01 19.15
N LYS A 88 18.95 -21.95 19.27
CA LYS A 88 19.23 -23.39 19.33
C LYS A 88 19.56 -23.98 17.96
N SER A 89 18.97 -23.48 16.88
CA SER A 89 19.24 -23.93 15.51
C SER A 89 20.53 -23.35 14.92
N LEU A 90 21.11 -22.33 15.56
CA LEU A 90 22.38 -21.69 15.19
C LEU A 90 23.60 -22.38 15.81
N ARG A 91 23.42 -23.42 16.62
CA ARG A 91 24.47 -24.25 17.21
C ARG A 91 24.38 -25.66 16.66
#